data_AF-A0A7Y2NSC3-F1
#
_entry.id   AF-A0A7Y2NSC3-F1
#
_cell.length_a   1.000
_cell.length_b   1.000
_cell.length_c   1.000
_cell.angle_alpha   90.00
_cell.angle_beta   90.00
_cell.angle_gamma   90.00
#
_symmetry.space_group_name_H-M   'P 1'
#
loop_
_entity.id
_entity.type
_entity.pdbx_description
1 polymer ?
#
loop_
_entity_poly.entity_id
_entity_poly.type
_entity_poly.pdbx_seq_one_letter_code
_entity_poly.pdbx_strand_id
1 'polypeptide(L)'
;FLWQDFRPHLTLIDIEETPEQYHMFADTGAGYASLAAARRLLEENGVPPGGITTINPVNEPGATDHVAPDLAISLLSCGFHYPIDDYLDLFLGTLDRGGAVVLDLRNRYRARGSAALDALFGAGTPDVIAEAGRHQRILLTRT
;
A
#
# COMPACT_ATOMS: atom_id res chain seq x y z
N PHE A 1 9.80 14.16 -6.96
CA PHE A 1 8.47 14.67 -7.34
C PHE A 1 7.53 14.76 -6.13
N LEU A 2 6.95 13.69 -5.55
CA LEU A 2 5.94 13.81 -4.46
C LEU A 2 6.33 14.78 -3.33
N TRP A 3 7.48 14.57 -2.69
CA TRP A 3 7.96 15.48 -1.64
C TRP A 3 8.28 16.88 -2.17
N GLN A 4 8.95 16.96 -3.32
CA GLN A 4 9.41 18.23 -3.88
C GLN A 4 8.25 19.14 -4.26
N ASP A 5 7.17 18.57 -4.79
CA ASP A 5 6.06 19.30 -5.39
C ASP A 5 4.94 19.57 -4.36
N PHE A 6 4.70 18.64 -3.43
CA PHE A 6 3.56 18.70 -2.51
C PHE A 6 3.93 18.76 -1.03
N ARG A 7 5.18 18.43 -0.68
CA ARG A 7 5.71 18.37 0.71
C ARG A 7 4.76 17.66 1.70
N PRO A 8 4.24 16.46 1.38
CA PRO A 8 3.32 15.76 2.26
C PRO A 8 4.07 15.19 3.48
N HIS A 9 3.33 14.86 4.53
CA HIS A 9 3.82 13.91 5.52
C HIS A 9 3.77 12.50 4.92
N LEU A 10 4.88 11.77 4.97
CA LEU A 10 5.01 10.44 4.39
C LEU A 10 4.92 9.38 5.49
N THR A 11 3.91 8.50 5.41
CA THR A 11 3.84 7.30 6.25
C THR A 11 4.20 6.09 5.41
N LEU A 12 5.30 5.41 5.76
CA LEU A 12 5.75 4.18 5.12
C LEU A 12 5.31 2.99 5.97
N ILE A 13 4.59 2.05 5.36
CA ILE A 13 4.07 0.86 6.04
C ILE A 13 4.58 -0.38 5.30
N ASP A 14 5.30 -1.25 6.00
CA ASP A 14 5.81 -2.50 5.44
C ASP A 14 6.02 -3.53 6.56
N ILE A 15 5.85 -4.81 6.25
CA ILE A 15 6.08 -5.91 7.22
C ILE A 15 7.56 -6.30 7.32
N GLU A 16 8.41 -5.80 6.41
CA GLU A 16 9.86 -5.96 6.25
C GLU A 16 10.35 -7.39 5.96
N GLU A 17 9.62 -8.40 6.41
CA GLU A 17 9.97 -9.81 6.23
C GLU A 17 8.78 -10.64 5.77
N THR A 18 9.03 -11.56 4.84
CA THR A 18 8.08 -12.62 4.50
C THR A 18 8.60 -13.99 4.92
N PRO A 19 7.70 -14.96 5.18
CA PRO A 19 8.10 -16.35 5.35
C PRO A 19 8.86 -16.84 4.13
N GLU A 20 9.75 -17.82 4.32
CA GLU A 20 10.49 -18.45 3.23
C GLU A 20 9.53 -18.98 2.16
N GLN A 21 9.80 -18.60 0.92
CA GLN A 21 9.11 -19.09 -0.26
C GLN A 21 10.12 -19.78 -1.17
N TYR A 22 9.65 -20.81 -1.88
CA TYR A 22 10.43 -21.38 -2.96
C TYR A 22 10.52 -20.36 -4.09
N HIS A 23 11.73 -19.94 -4.42
CA HIS A 23 12.00 -19.10 -5.58
C HIS A 23 12.74 -19.98 -6.59
N MET A 24 12.30 -20.04 -7.84
CA MET A 24 12.81 -20.95 -8.89
C MET A 24 14.34 -20.97 -9.14
N PHE A 25 15.11 -20.17 -8.42
CA PHE A 25 16.57 -20.06 -8.44
C PHE A 25 17.25 -20.54 -7.13
N ALA A 26 16.52 -20.78 -6.03
CA ALA A 26 17.01 -21.26 -4.74
C ALA A 26 15.92 -22.03 -3.97
N ASP A 27 16.29 -23.08 -3.24
CA ASP A 27 15.33 -23.94 -2.52
C ASP A 27 14.50 -23.16 -1.48
N THR A 28 15.05 -22.07 -0.93
CA THR A 28 14.35 -21.11 -0.07
C THR A 28 14.81 -19.68 -0.35
N GLY A 29 13.95 -18.71 -0.06
CA GLY A 29 14.28 -17.29 0.01
C GLY A 29 13.14 -16.49 0.64
N ALA A 30 13.48 -15.38 1.30
CA ALA A 30 12.51 -14.45 1.88
C ALA A 30 12.59 -13.11 1.14
N GLY A 31 11.45 -12.45 0.99
CA GLY A 31 11.41 -11.04 0.62
C GLY A 31 11.90 -10.23 1.81
N TYR A 32 12.94 -9.42 1.59
CA TYR A 32 13.45 -8.50 2.61
C TYR A 32 13.28 -7.06 2.13
N ALA A 33 12.60 -6.27 2.94
CA ALA A 33 12.51 -4.82 2.80
C ALA A 33 13.01 -4.18 4.10
N SER A 34 13.40 -2.91 4.04
CA SER A 34 13.84 -2.17 5.22
C SER A 34 13.25 -0.77 5.23
N LEU A 35 12.36 -0.52 6.18
CA LEU A 35 11.79 0.80 6.45
C LEU A 35 12.87 1.80 6.86
N ALA A 36 13.88 1.34 7.61
CA ALA A 36 15.04 2.16 7.97
C ALA A 36 15.83 2.61 6.73
N ALA A 37 16.09 1.70 5.79
CA ALA A 37 16.77 2.04 4.54
C ALA A 37 15.91 2.97 3.66
N ALA A 38 14.61 2.70 3.54
CA ALA A 38 13.69 3.55 2.79
C ALA A 38 13.58 4.96 3.37
N ARG A 39 13.47 5.08 4.69
CA ARG A 39 13.50 6.36 5.42
C ARG A 39 14.79 7.11 5.13
N ARG A 40 15.95 6.46 5.27
CA ARG A 40 17.25 7.08 5.02
C ARG A 40 17.36 7.59 3.59
N LEU A 41 16.88 6.82 2.60
CA LEU A 41 16.85 7.25 1.20
C LEU A 41 16.04 8.53 1.03
N LEU A 42 14.87 8.66 1.67
CA LEU A 42 14.05 9.87 1.63
C LEU A 42 14.76 11.07 2.29
N GLU A 43 15.39 10.86 3.45
CA GLU A 43 16.15 11.91 4.16
C GLU A 43 17.34 12.40 3.32
N GLU A 44 18.09 11.49 2.69
CA GLU A 44 19.18 11.81 1.76
C GLU A 44 18.69 12.59 0.52
N ASN A 45 17.41 12.46 0.16
CA ASN A 45 16.76 13.20 -0.93
C ASN A 45 16.01 14.46 -0.46
N GLY A 46 16.25 14.92 0.77
CA GLY A 46 15.80 16.22 1.27
C GLY A 46 14.43 16.23 1.93
N VAL A 47 13.88 15.07 2.29
CA VAL A 47 12.71 15.00 3.18
C VAL A 47 13.17 15.23 4.63
N PRO A 48 12.59 16.16 5.39
CA PRO A 48 12.97 16.37 6.78
C PRO A 48 12.58 15.14 7.62
N PRO A 49 13.38 14.73 8.61
CA PRO A 49 13.07 13.57 9.44
C PRO A 49 11.70 13.62 10.11
N GLY A 50 11.21 14.82 10.46
CA GLY A 50 9.88 15.02 11.04
C GLY A 50 8.71 14.84 10.07
N GLY A 51 8.97 14.77 8.75
CA GLY A 51 7.97 14.52 7.71
C GLY A 51 7.85 13.05 7.31
N ILE A 52 8.48 12.13 8.04
CA ILE A 52 8.47 10.69 7.76
C ILE A 52 8.08 9.90 9.02
N THR A 53 7.03 9.12 8.89
CA THR A 53 6.65 8.05 9.83
C THR A 53 6.89 6.70 9.17
N THR A 54 7.40 5.74 9.94
CA THR A 54 7.54 4.34 9.52
C THR A 54 6.73 3.48 10.46
N ILE A 55 5.99 2.50 9.94
CA ILE A 55 5.18 1.57 10.73
C ILE A 55 5.45 0.17 10.21
N ASN A 56 5.82 -0.74 11.10
CA ASN A 56 5.79 -2.17 10.80
C ASN A 56 4.61 -2.80 11.55
N PRO A 57 3.49 -3.14 10.89
CA PRO A 57 2.27 -3.58 11.57
C PRO A 57 2.41 -4.95 12.24
N VAL A 58 3.44 -5.73 11.88
CA VAL A 58 3.76 -6.99 12.58
C VAL A 58 4.41 -6.71 13.93
N ASN A 59 5.31 -5.72 13.97
CA ASN A 59 6.01 -5.33 15.19
C ASN A 59 5.18 -4.36 16.06
N GLU A 60 4.28 -3.62 15.45
CA GLU A 60 3.45 -2.58 16.07
C GLU A 60 1.95 -2.81 15.74
N PRO A 61 1.31 -3.86 16.30
CA PRO A 61 -0.09 -4.15 16.00
C PRO A 61 -1.02 -2.98 16.35
N GLY A 62 -1.92 -2.63 15.42
CA GLY A 62 -2.87 -1.51 15.58
C GLY A 62 -2.28 -0.12 15.32
N ALA A 63 -0.97 0.01 15.02
CA ALA A 63 -0.38 1.31 14.69
C ALA A 63 -0.99 1.95 13.44
N THR A 64 -1.56 1.14 12.54
CA THR A 64 -2.27 1.61 11.35
C THR A 64 -3.63 2.25 11.64
N ASP A 65 -4.23 1.97 12.80
CA ASP A 65 -5.60 2.43 13.15
C ASP A 65 -5.65 3.95 13.35
N HIS A 66 -4.50 4.56 13.63
CA HIS A 66 -4.35 6.00 13.81
C HIS A 66 -3.89 6.71 12.54
N VAL A 67 -3.62 5.98 11.46
CA VAL A 67 -3.21 6.55 10.18
C VAL A 67 -4.45 7.01 9.42
N ALA A 68 -4.43 8.26 8.99
CA ALA A 68 -5.52 8.89 8.27
C ALA A 68 -4.97 9.70 7.09
N PRO A 69 -4.54 9.02 6.01
CA PRO A 69 -3.93 9.72 4.89
C PRO A 69 -5.01 10.36 4.01
N ASP A 70 -4.67 11.47 3.35
CA ASP A 70 -5.49 12.00 2.25
C ASP A 70 -5.34 11.14 0.97
N LEU A 71 -4.24 10.38 0.88
CA LEU A 71 -3.93 9.49 -0.22
C LEU A 71 -3.19 8.24 0.28
N ALA A 72 -3.80 7.06 0.12
CA ALA A 72 -3.16 5.78 0.36
C ALA A 72 -2.71 5.15 -0.97
N ILE A 73 -1.47 4.64 -1.04
CA ILE A 73 -0.91 4.06 -2.27
C ILE A 73 -0.30 2.70 -1.94
N SER A 74 -0.70 1.66 -2.68
CA SER A 74 -0.04 0.36 -2.65
C SER A 74 0.17 -0.17 -4.08
N LEU A 75 1.42 -0.12 -4.53
CA LEU A 75 1.83 -0.54 -5.87
C LEU A 75 2.47 -1.92 -5.82
N LEU A 76 2.02 -2.82 -6.69
CA LEU A 76 2.42 -4.22 -6.79
C LEU A 76 2.49 -4.97 -5.45
N SER A 77 1.72 -4.55 -4.44
CA SER A 77 1.74 -5.09 -3.08
C SER A 77 0.37 -5.64 -2.71
N CYS A 78 -0.49 -4.86 -2.03
CA CYS A 78 -1.86 -5.24 -1.69
C CYS A 78 -2.70 -5.44 -2.96
N GLY A 79 -3.42 -6.56 -3.03
CA GLY A 79 -4.16 -6.99 -4.21
C GLY A 79 -3.29 -7.59 -5.33
N PHE A 80 -1.99 -7.79 -5.06
CA PHE A 80 -1.04 -8.40 -5.99
C PHE A 80 -0.24 -9.54 -5.37
N HIS A 81 0.63 -9.23 -4.40
CA HIS A 81 1.42 -10.19 -3.62
C HIS A 81 0.74 -10.52 -2.29
N TYR A 82 0.08 -9.54 -1.68
CA TYR A 82 -0.66 -9.68 -0.43
C TYR A 82 -2.15 -9.42 -0.66
N PRO A 83 -3.05 -10.01 0.14
CA PRO A 83 -4.46 -9.62 0.10
C PRO A 83 -4.63 -8.15 0.52
N ILE A 84 -5.70 -7.50 0.05
CA ILE A 84 -6.03 -6.14 0.54
C ILE A 84 -6.62 -6.18 1.95
N ASP A 85 -7.09 -7.35 2.38
CA ASP A 85 -7.78 -7.62 3.64
C ASP A 85 -7.00 -7.08 4.84
N ASP A 86 -5.68 -7.25 4.86
CA ASP A 86 -4.79 -6.82 5.95
C ASP A 86 -4.77 -5.28 6.16
N TYR A 87 -5.21 -4.52 5.16
CA TYR A 87 -5.20 -3.05 5.17
C TYR A 87 -6.57 -2.45 4.81
N LEU A 88 -7.63 -3.26 4.82
CA LEU A 88 -8.96 -2.83 4.37
C LEU A 88 -9.46 -1.62 5.16
N ASP A 89 -9.33 -1.65 6.49
CA ASP A 89 -9.82 -0.56 7.35
C ASP A 89 -9.10 0.76 7.09
N LEU A 90 -7.79 0.71 6.80
CA LEU A 90 -7.02 1.88 6.37
C LEU A 90 -7.57 2.45 5.05
N PHE A 91 -7.86 1.60 4.07
CA PHE A 91 -8.39 2.04 2.77
C PHE A 91 -9.81 2.61 2.90
N LEU A 92 -10.69 1.93 3.63
CA LEU A 92 -12.05 2.40 3.88
C LEU A 92 -12.04 3.72 4.66
N GLY A 93 -11.22 3.82 5.70
CA GLY A 93 -11.06 5.05 6.49
C GLY A 93 -10.50 6.22 5.68
N THR A 94 -9.63 5.94 4.70
CA THR A 94 -9.13 6.95 3.74
C THR A 94 -10.28 7.49 2.87
N LEU A 95 -11.08 6.60 2.28
CA LEU A 95 -12.22 6.99 1.44
C LEU A 95 -13.31 7.70 2.23
N ASP A 96 -13.63 7.26 3.44
CA ASP A 96 -14.66 7.88 4.27
C ASP A 96 -14.28 9.33 4.65
N ARG A 97 -12.99 9.64 4.76
CA ARG A 97 -12.54 11.03 5.02
C ARG A 97 -12.49 11.90 3.76
N GLY A 98 -12.87 11.35 2.60
CA GLY A 98 -12.81 12.04 1.31
C GLY A 98 -11.43 11.97 0.65
N GLY A 99 -10.52 11.15 1.19
CA GLY A 99 -9.24 10.84 0.56
C GLY A 99 -9.38 9.88 -0.63
N ALA A 100 -8.24 9.49 -1.18
CA ALA A 100 -8.16 8.59 -2.32
C ALA A 100 -7.28 7.37 -2.05
N VAL A 101 -7.57 6.27 -2.73
CA VAL A 101 -6.79 5.03 -2.63
C VAL A 101 -6.30 4.64 -4.02
N VAL A 102 -5.00 4.37 -4.17
CA VAL A 102 -4.39 3.90 -5.41
C VAL A 102 -3.81 2.51 -5.22
N LEU A 103 -4.31 1.54 -5.99
CA LEU A 103 -3.88 0.13 -5.91
C LEU A 103 -3.48 -0.40 -7.28
N ASP A 104 -2.41 -1.18 -7.33
CA ASP A 104 -2.19 -2.11 -8.44
C ASP A 104 -2.86 -3.45 -8.13
N LEU A 105 -3.97 -3.76 -8.80
CA LEU A 105 -4.72 -5.00 -8.60
C LEU A 105 -4.40 -6.01 -9.69
N ARG A 106 -3.90 -7.19 -9.29
CA ARG A 106 -3.61 -8.28 -10.24
C ARG A 106 -4.91 -8.79 -10.85
N ASN A 107 -4.95 -8.97 -12.18
CA ASN A 107 -6.17 -9.35 -12.90
C ASN A 107 -6.83 -10.61 -12.32
N ARG A 108 -6.02 -11.61 -11.95
CA ARG A 108 -6.51 -12.85 -11.32
C ARG A 108 -7.06 -12.64 -9.90
N TYR A 109 -6.52 -11.70 -9.14
CA TYR A 109 -6.98 -11.39 -7.78
C TYR A 109 -8.35 -10.70 -7.88
N ARG A 110 -8.46 -9.70 -8.77
CA ARG A 110 -9.71 -9.02 -9.08
C ARG A 110 -10.80 -9.98 -9.57
N ALA A 111 -10.46 -10.88 -10.49
CA ALA A 111 -11.41 -11.86 -11.03
C ALA A 111 -11.88 -12.89 -9.99
N ARG A 112 -11.04 -13.23 -9.01
CA ARG A 112 -11.43 -14.14 -7.91
C ARG A 112 -12.43 -13.48 -6.96
N GLY A 113 -12.28 -12.18 -6.73
CA GLY A 113 -13.06 -11.44 -5.74
C GLY A 113 -12.71 -11.81 -4.29
N SER A 114 -13.16 -10.95 -3.38
CA SER A 114 -13.20 -11.19 -1.93
C SER A 114 -14.20 -10.22 -1.30
N ALA A 115 -14.69 -10.53 -0.10
CA ALA A 115 -15.56 -9.60 0.63
C ALA A 115 -14.87 -8.25 0.89
N ALA A 116 -13.55 -8.26 1.13
CA ALA A 116 -12.77 -7.03 1.27
C ALA A 116 -12.75 -6.21 -0.04
N LEU A 117 -12.62 -6.87 -1.19
CA LEU A 117 -12.65 -6.21 -2.49
C LEU A 117 -14.02 -5.61 -2.77
N ASP A 118 -15.09 -6.36 -2.49
CA ASP A 118 -16.47 -5.90 -2.65
C ASP A 118 -16.75 -4.71 -1.74
N ALA A 119 -16.29 -4.74 -0.48
CA ALA A 119 -16.43 -3.64 0.46
C ALA A 119 -15.69 -2.37 -0.04
N LEU A 120 -14.44 -2.53 -0.48
CA LEU A 120 -13.64 -1.40 -0.97
C LEU A 120 -14.24 -0.77 -2.23
N PHE A 121 -14.69 -1.59 -3.19
CA PHE A 121 -15.34 -1.11 -4.42
C PHE A 121 -16.77 -0.61 -4.19
N GLY A 122 -17.42 -1.01 -3.10
CA GLY A 122 -18.69 -0.43 -2.65
C GLY A 122 -18.52 0.94 -1.98
N ALA A 123 -17.38 1.18 -1.34
CA ALA A 123 -17.08 2.43 -0.65
C ALA A 123 -16.54 3.54 -1.56
N GLY A 124 -16.05 3.21 -2.75
CA GLY A 124 -15.49 4.19 -3.68
C GLY A 124 -15.75 3.88 -5.15
N THR A 125 -15.73 4.91 -5.98
CA THR A 125 -15.84 4.82 -7.43
C THR A 125 -14.46 4.51 -8.03
N PRO A 126 -14.29 3.38 -8.74
CA PRO A 126 -13.02 3.00 -9.34
C PRO A 126 -12.80 3.68 -10.70
N ASP A 127 -11.60 4.19 -10.92
CA ASP A 127 -11.07 4.63 -12.21
C ASP A 127 -9.79 3.85 -12.54
N VAL A 128 -9.69 3.33 -13.76
CA VAL A 128 -8.49 2.59 -14.21
C VAL A 128 -7.54 3.60 -14.82
N ILE A 129 -6.52 4.00 -14.06
CA ILE A 129 -5.56 5.05 -14.46
C ILE A 129 -4.33 4.50 -15.18
N ALA A 130 -4.11 3.18 -15.13
CA ALA A 130 -3.13 2.50 -15.97
C ALA A 130 -3.44 1.00 -16.12
N GLU A 131 -3.00 0.42 -17.23
CA GLU A 131 -3.06 -1.02 -17.45
C GLU A 131 -1.67 -1.58 -17.74
N ALA A 132 -1.39 -2.74 -17.15
CA ALA A 132 -0.23 -3.55 -17.46
C ALA A 132 -0.70 -5.00 -17.64
N GLY A 133 -0.03 -5.79 -18.48
CA GLY A 133 -0.58 -7.09 -18.93
C GLY A 133 -1.03 -8.08 -17.83
N ARG A 134 -0.60 -7.92 -16.57
CA ARG A 134 -1.01 -8.75 -15.43
C ARG A 134 -1.78 -8.01 -14.32
N HIS A 135 -1.89 -6.70 -14.36
CA HIS A 135 -2.57 -5.89 -13.33
C HIS A 135 -3.11 -4.58 -13.89
N GLN A 136 -4.07 -4.00 -13.19
CA GLN A 136 -4.56 -2.65 -13.44
C GLN A 136 -4.21 -1.76 -12.27
N ARG A 137 -3.82 -0.52 -12.54
CA ARG A 137 -3.73 0.52 -11.53
C ARG A 137 -5.08 1.21 -11.43
N ILE A 138 -5.66 1.17 -10.25
CA ILE A 138 -6.98 1.67 -9.97
C ILE A 138 -6.86 2.80 -8.95
N LEU A 139 -7.47 3.93 -9.27
CA LEU A 139 -7.76 5.02 -8.35
C LEU A 139 -9.19 4.81 -7.83
N LEU A 140 -9.36 4.80 -6.52
CA LEU A 140 -10.65 4.83 -5.85
C LEU A 140 -10.82 6.18 -5.17
N THR A 141 -11.96 6.80 -5.39
CA THR A 141 -12.38 8.04 -4.72
C THR A 141 -13.77 7.85 -4.13
N ARG A 142 -14.13 8.61 -3.09
CA ARG A 142 -15.44 8.47 -2.45
C ARG A 142 -16.57 8.67 -3.46
N THR A 143 -17.59 7.81 -3.37
CA THR A 143 -18.84 7.89 -4.14
C THR A 143 -19.72 9.06 -3.71
#